data_AF-A0A7J6VLU6-F1
#
_entry.id   AF-A0A7J6VLU6-F1
#
_cell.length_a   1.000
_cell.length_b   1.000
_cell.length_c   1.000
_cell.angle_alpha   90.00
_cell.angle_beta   90.00
_cell.angle_gamma   90.00
#
_symmetry.space_group_name_H-M   'P 1'
#
loop_
_entity.id
_entity.type
_entity.pdbx_description
1 polymer ?
#
loop_
_entity_poly.entity_id
_entity_poly.type
_entity_poly.pdbx_seq_one_letter_code
_entity_poly.pdbx_strand_id
1 'polypeptide(L)'
;MDCIVDFEGSENTPEMDWVVDFEGKLGEMETSKVAEDWKKQSIYKVYACTQGRNPKAYVPQAVAFGPYHHNEKQLKMQMDAHKHRALHHFLNKSRKPLKTYVTAMQSVVPELMACYNIPDANWKQDPYFLQLMLLDGCFMLEILRANKAINKPRVAYGDYDGDADPIFSYHGKVYVMPYIRRDMLMLENQLPMQLLEKLVTIEAIIQVRR
;
A
#
# COMPACT_ATOMS: atom_id res chain seq x y z
N MET A 1 8.44 -8.13 77.79
CA MET A 1 9.47 -7.64 76.86
C MET A 1 9.11 -8.20 75.50
N ASP A 2 8.44 -7.35 74.75
CA ASP A 2 7.93 -7.57 73.41
C ASP A 2 9.07 -7.68 72.39
N CYS A 3 8.86 -8.50 71.35
CA CYS A 3 9.33 -8.33 69.98
C CYS A 3 8.27 -9.08 69.13
N ILE A 4 7.21 -8.42 68.66
CA ILE A 4 7.10 -7.68 67.38
C ILE A 4 7.74 -8.45 66.22
N VAL A 5 6.82 -8.83 65.32
CA VAL A 5 6.95 -9.34 63.94
C VAL A 5 7.99 -8.59 63.12
N ASP A 6 8.79 -9.34 62.36
CA ASP A 6 9.27 -8.88 61.06
C ASP A 6 8.78 -9.85 59.98
N PHE A 7 7.85 -9.33 59.19
CA PHE A 7 7.29 -9.86 57.97
C PHE A 7 8.07 -9.21 56.84
N GLU A 8 8.97 -9.93 56.16
CA GLU A 8 9.63 -9.51 54.93
C GLU A 8 10.43 -10.73 54.39
N GLY A 9 10.34 -11.15 53.14
CA GLY A 9 9.60 -10.62 52.00
C GLY A 9 9.34 -11.75 51.02
N SER A 10 8.25 -11.61 50.25
CA SER A 10 7.96 -12.50 49.13
C SER A 10 9.10 -12.40 48.12
N GLU A 11 9.83 -13.51 47.95
CA GLU A 11 10.80 -13.67 46.87
C GLU A 11 10.10 -13.44 45.54
N ASN A 12 10.42 -12.33 44.87
CA ASN A 12 9.97 -12.05 43.53
C ASN A 12 10.81 -12.91 42.58
N THR A 13 10.33 -14.13 42.28
CA THR A 13 11.03 -15.05 41.39
C THR A 13 10.90 -14.58 39.94
N PRO A 14 11.97 -14.67 39.11
CA PRO A 14 11.94 -14.35 37.67
C PRO A 14 10.90 -15.16 36.87
N GLU A 15 10.36 -16.21 37.49
CA GLU A 15 9.35 -17.12 36.95
C GLU A 15 7.95 -16.49 36.89
N MET A 16 7.69 -15.37 37.59
CA MET A 16 6.40 -14.68 37.58
C MET A 16 6.38 -13.43 36.67
N ASP A 17 7.53 -12.93 36.25
CA ASP A 17 7.63 -11.70 35.45
C ASP A 17 7.01 -11.89 34.05
N TRP A 18 7.20 -13.07 33.44
CA TRP A 18 6.56 -13.41 32.17
C TRP A 18 5.04 -13.62 32.31
N VAL A 19 4.58 -14.06 33.49
CA VAL A 19 3.16 -14.26 33.78
C VAL A 19 2.46 -12.91 33.89
N VAL A 20 3.06 -11.96 34.61
CA VAL A 20 2.55 -10.59 34.74
C VAL A 20 2.52 -9.87 33.38
N ASP A 21 3.57 -10.02 32.57
CA ASP A 21 3.59 -9.48 31.20
C ASP A 21 2.54 -10.15 30.29
N PHE A 22 2.32 -11.46 30.44
CA PHE A 22 1.32 -12.21 29.69
C PHE A 22 -0.12 -11.83 30.10
N GLU A 23 -0.39 -11.71 31.39
CA GLU A 23 -1.69 -11.28 31.93
C GLU A 23 -1.99 -9.81 31.59
N GLY A 24 -0.97 -8.93 31.61
CA GLY A 24 -1.07 -7.56 31.11
C GLY A 24 -1.50 -7.52 29.64
N LYS A 25 -0.87 -8.34 28.79
CA LYS A 25 -1.23 -8.47 27.37
C LYS A 25 -2.63 -9.06 27.14
N LEU A 26 -3.05 -10.02 27.98
CA LEU A 26 -4.41 -10.56 27.97
C LEU A 26 -5.45 -9.49 28.34
N GLY A 27 -5.13 -8.61 29.28
CA GLY A 27 -5.97 -7.48 29.69
C GLY A 27 -6.03 -6.35 28.66
N GLU A 28 -4.93 -6.09 27.94
CA GLU A 28 -4.85 -5.09 26.86
C GLU A 28 -5.55 -5.54 25.56
N MET A 29 -5.75 -6.84 25.38
CA MET A 29 -6.49 -7.41 24.26
C MET A 29 -7.99 -7.18 24.45
N GLU A 30 -8.43 -5.92 24.48
CA GLU A 30 -9.85 -5.58 24.35
C GLU A 30 -10.35 -6.18 23.03
N THR A 31 -11.05 -7.31 23.14
CA THR A 31 -11.54 -8.10 22.00
C THR A 31 -12.37 -7.26 21.03
N SER A 32 -12.96 -6.13 21.48
CA SER A 32 -13.68 -5.19 20.63
C SER A 32 -12.75 -4.35 19.73
N LYS A 33 -11.68 -3.77 20.25
CA LYS A 33 -10.71 -2.98 19.47
C LYS A 33 -9.99 -3.85 18.44
N VAL A 34 -9.55 -5.04 18.84
CA VAL A 34 -8.92 -6.00 17.94
C VAL A 34 -9.88 -6.42 16.82
N ALA A 35 -11.15 -6.66 17.15
CA ALA A 35 -12.17 -6.99 16.16
C ALA A 35 -12.47 -5.82 15.20
N GLU A 36 -12.42 -4.57 15.66
CA GLU A 36 -12.57 -3.39 14.80
C GLU A 36 -11.39 -3.22 13.84
N ASP A 37 -10.18 -3.51 14.27
CA ASP A 37 -9.00 -3.45 13.41
C ASP A 37 -8.98 -4.57 12.37
N TRP A 38 -9.43 -5.78 12.74
CA TRP A 38 -9.62 -6.87 11.76
C TRP A 38 -10.64 -6.56 10.68
N LYS A 39 -11.67 -5.75 10.98
CA LYS A 39 -12.65 -5.31 9.98
C LYS A 39 -12.07 -4.31 8.97
N LYS A 40 -11.02 -3.57 9.33
CA LYS A 40 -10.36 -2.60 8.44
C LYS A 40 -9.38 -3.30 7.50
N GLN A 41 -8.77 -4.40 7.95
CA GLN A 41 -7.85 -5.18 7.14
C GLN A 41 -8.59 -5.80 5.94
N SER A 42 -8.09 -5.53 4.74
CA SER A 42 -8.69 -5.98 3.48
C SER A 42 -7.65 -6.48 2.45
N ILE A 43 -6.36 -6.28 2.72
CA ILE A 43 -5.25 -6.70 1.87
C ILE A 43 -4.35 -7.62 2.69
N TYR A 44 -4.34 -8.90 2.31
CA TYR A 44 -3.74 -9.97 3.10
C TYR A 44 -2.43 -10.45 2.50
N LYS A 45 -1.44 -10.64 3.36
CA LYS A 45 -0.25 -11.41 3.02
C LYS A 45 -0.59 -12.90 3.13
N VAL A 46 -0.22 -13.69 2.12
CA VAL A 46 -0.53 -15.12 2.10
C VAL A 46 0.37 -15.84 3.11
N TYR A 47 -0.22 -16.74 3.89
CA TYR A 47 0.51 -17.53 4.86
C TYR A 47 1.63 -18.33 4.20
N ALA A 48 2.78 -18.41 4.87
CA ALA A 48 3.98 -19.10 4.36
C ALA A 48 3.72 -20.56 3.96
N CYS A 49 2.81 -21.24 4.66
CA CYS A 49 2.40 -22.63 4.36
C CYS A 49 1.75 -22.77 2.97
N THR A 50 1.08 -21.73 2.47
CA THR A 50 0.43 -21.72 1.16
C THR A 50 1.41 -21.30 0.06
N GLN A 51 2.30 -20.36 0.36
CA GLN A 51 3.33 -19.90 -0.59
C GLN A 51 4.25 -21.04 -1.06
N GLY A 52 4.59 -21.99 -0.19
CA GLY A 52 5.47 -23.11 -0.52
C GLY A 52 4.98 -24.01 -1.66
N ARG A 53 3.69 -23.99 -2.00
CA ARG A 53 3.11 -24.79 -3.11
C ARG A 53 3.23 -24.10 -4.48
N ASN A 54 3.12 -22.77 -4.53
CA ASN A 54 3.28 -22.01 -5.77
C ASN A 54 3.65 -20.54 -5.48
N PRO A 55 4.94 -20.24 -5.23
CA PRO A 55 5.37 -18.88 -4.91
C PRO A 55 5.05 -17.87 -6.03
N LYS A 56 5.09 -18.34 -7.29
CA LYS A 56 4.84 -17.52 -8.49
C LYS A 56 3.38 -17.03 -8.60
N ALA A 57 2.46 -17.57 -7.83
CA ALA A 57 1.06 -17.15 -7.80
C ALA A 57 0.83 -15.90 -6.94
N TYR A 58 1.77 -15.57 -6.04
CA TYR A 58 1.58 -14.53 -5.03
C TYR A 58 2.60 -13.40 -5.14
N VAL A 59 3.79 -13.68 -5.71
CA VAL A 59 4.85 -12.68 -5.89
C VAL A 59 4.74 -12.02 -7.28
N PRO A 60 4.64 -10.67 -7.36
CA PRO A 60 4.63 -9.94 -8.63
C PRO A 60 5.95 -10.12 -9.38
N GLN A 61 5.91 -10.02 -10.72
CA GLN A 61 7.10 -10.24 -11.57
C GLN A 61 7.42 -9.07 -12.50
N ALA A 62 6.49 -8.15 -12.69
CA ALA A 62 6.63 -6.96 -13.52
C ALA A 62 6.53 -5.69 -12.67
N VAL A 63 5.54 -5.56 -11.78
CA VAL A 63 5.37 -4.36 -10.96
C VAL A 63 4.85 -4.70 -9.56
N ALA A 64 5.54 -4.18 -8.55
CA ALA A 64 5.08 -4.19 -7.17
C ALA A 64 4.14 -3.01 -6.91
N PHE A 65 3.05 -3.25 -6.20
CA PHE A 65 2.10 -2.27 -5.68
C PHE A 65 1.96 -2.47 -4.18
N GLY A 66 1.90 -1.36 -3.46
CA GLY A 66 1.76 -1.37 -2.02
C GLY A 66 3.00 -1.87 -1.28
N PRO A 67 2.92 -1.96 0.05
CA PRO A 67 4.09 -2.11 0.91
C PRO A 67 4.70 -3.52 0.90
N TYR A 68 3.95 -4.58 0.57
CA TYR A 68 4.42 -5.95 0.72
C TYR A 68 5.59 -6.33 -0.19
N HIS A 69 5.63 -5.81 -1.42
CA HIS A 69 6.68 -6.12 -2.40
C HIS A 69 7.50 -4.90 -2.84
N HIS A 70 7.35 -3.74 -2.17
CA HIS A 70 8.04 -2.50 -2.56
C HIS A 70 9.57 -2.64 -2.57
N ASN A 71 10.14 -3.39 -1.62
CA ASN A 71 11.58 -3.52 -1.45
C ASN A 71 12.23 -4.54 -2.40
N GLU A 72 11.47 -5.16 -3.30
CA GLU A 72 12.01 -6.06 -4.32
C GLU A 72 12.83 -5.26 -5.34
N LYS A 73 14.16 -5.29 -5.17
CA LYS A 73 15.12 -4.45 -5.91
C LYS A 73 14.90 -4.48 -7.42
N GLN A 74 14.65 -5.66 -7.97
CA GLN A 74 14.48 -5.83 -9.41
C GLN A 74 13.20 -5.13 -9.93
N LEU A 75 12.07 -5.32 -9.24
CA LEU A 75 10.80 -4.68 -9.62
C LEU A 75 10.89 -3.17 -9.47
N LYS A 76 11.53 -2.71 -8.39
CA LYS A 76 11.76 -1.30 -8.11
C LYS A 76 12.58 -0.63 -9.21
N MET A 77 13.71 -1.22 -9.58
CA MET A 77 14.59 -0.69 -10.64
C MET A 77 13.90 -0.59 -11.99
N GLN A 78 13.01 -1.53 -12.32
CA GLN A 78 12.35 -1.58 -13.61
C GLN A 78 11.17 -0.59 -13.71
N MET A 79 10.39 -0.43 -12.64
CA MET A 79 9.09 0.26 -12.73
C MET A 79 9.00 1.62 -12.04
N ASP A 80 9.89 1.95 -11.11
CA ASP A 80 9.76 3.19 -10.34
C ASP A 80 9.80 4.44 -11.23
N ALA A 81 10.67 4.47 -12.24
CA ALA A 81 10.73 5.59 -13.19
C ALA A 81 9.39 5.80 -13.92
N HIS A 82 8.69 4.71 -14.25
CA HIS A 82 7.38 4.78 -14.90
C HIS A 82 6.27 5.21 -13.96
N LYS A 83 6.34 4.83 -12.68
CA LYS A 83 5.42 5.33 -11.65
C LYS A 83 5.57 6.84 -11.43
N HIS A 84 6.80 7.33 -11.38
CA HIS A 84 7.07 8.78 -11.27
C HIS A 84 6.55 9.54 -12.49
N ARG A 85 6.79 9.01 -13.69
CA ARG A 85 6.22 9.58 -14.93
C ARG A 85 4.69 9.59 -14.91
N ALA A 86 4.06 8.52 -14.43
CA ALA A 86 2.60 8.46 -14.32
C ALA A 86 2.04 9.46 -13.31
N LEU A 87 2.70 9.63 -12.16
CA LEU A 87 2.35 10.69 -11.21
C LEU A 87 2.46 12.07 -11.88
N HIS A 88 3.55 12.35 -12.59
CA HIS A 88 3.72 13.62 -13.31
C HIS A 88 2.62 13.86 -14.35
N HIS A 89 2.30 12.86 -15.18
CA HIS A 89 1.20 12.94 -16.14
C HIS A 89 -0.15 13.19 -15.47
N PHE A 90 -0.43 12.46 -14.39
CA PHE A 90 -1.66 12.61 -13.62
C PHE A 90 -1.82 14.03 -13.03
N LEU A 91 -0.74 14.59 -12.46
CA LEU A 91 -0.73 15.95 -11.93
C LEU A 91 -0.99 16.99 -13.04
N ASN A 92 -0.30 16.86 -14.18
CA ASN A 92 -0.46 17.76 -15.32
C ASN A 92 -1.88 17.75 -15.87
N LYS A 93 -2.46 16.56 -16.02
CA LYS A 93 -3.84 16.38 -16.46
C LYS A 93 -4.83 17.05 -15.51
N SER A 94 -4.60 16.95 -14.20
CA SER A 94 -5.45 17.55 -13.17
C SER A 94 -5.26 19.07 -13.00
N ARG A 95 -4.14 19.61 -13.50
CA ARG A 95 -3.68 21.01 -13.30
C ARG A 95 -3.60 21.42 -11.83
N LYS A 96 -3.25 20.47 -10.96
CA LYS A 96 -3.11 20.69 -9.51
C LYS A 96 -1.69 20.35 -9.06
N PRO A 97 -1.14 21.12 -8.12
CA PRO A 97 0.18 20.82 -7.57
C PRO A 97 0.13 19.55 -6.72
N LEU A 98 1.25 18.83 -6.63
CA LEU A 98 1.41 17.65 -5.77
C LEU A 98 0.95 17.91 -4.32
N LYS A 99 1.21 19.12 -3.79
CA LYS A 99 0.80 19.54 -2.45
C LYS A 99 -0.70 19.37 -2.20
N THR A 100 -1.55 19.62 -3.20
CA THR A 100 -3.01 19.42 -3.09
C THR A 100 -3.34 17.96 -2.79
N TYR A 101 -2.68 17.03 -3.47
CA TYR A 101 -2.89 15.60 -3.25
C TYR A 101 -2.33 15.16 -1.90
N VAL A 102 -1.10 15.56 -1.57
CA VAL A 102 -0.48 15.23 -0.27
C VAL A 102 -1.36 15.66 0.89
N THR A 103 -1.80 16.93 0.90
CA THR A 103 -2.67 17.45 1.99
C THR A 103 -4.00 16.71 2.07
N ALA A 104 -4.65 16.43 0.94
CA ALA A 104 -5.95 15.76 0.93
C ALA A 104 -5.85 14.26 1.24
N MET A 105 -4.72 13.62 0.93
CA MET A 105 -4.47 12.20 1.20
C MET A 105 -4.03 11.97 2.64
N GLN A 106 -3.40 12.94 3.30
CA GLN A 106 -2.95 12.81 4.70
C GLN A 106 -4.08 12.35 5.63
N SER A 107 -5.30 12.85 5.40
CA SER A 107 -6.46 12.53 6.24
C SER A 107 -6.96 11.09 6.10
N VAL A 108 -6.51 10.35 5.08
CA VAL A 108 -6.92 8.96 4.84
C VAL A 108 -5.78 7.96 5.04
N VAL A 109 -4.56 8.42 5.35
CA VAL A 109 -3.40 7.55 5.55
C VAL A 109 -3.66 6.47 6.61
N PRO A 110 -4.23 6.78 7.79
CA PRO A 110 -4.50 5.75 8.80
C PRO A 110 -5.40 4.62 8.30
N GLU A 111 -6.46 4.95 7.56
CA GLU A 111 -7.40 3.97 7.00
C GLU A 111 -6.73 3.14 5.90
N LEU A 112 -5.94 3.77 5.03
CA LEU A 112 -5.18 3.06 4.00
C LEU A 112 -4.18 2.09 4.61
N MET A 113 -3.51 2.49 5.69
CA MET A 113 -2.58 1.62 6.42
C MET A 113 -3.31 0.46 7.09
N ALA A 114 -4.46 0.72 7.71
CA ALA A 114 -5.28 -0.31 8.36
C ALA A 114 -5.81 -1.38 7.40
N CYS A 115 -5.82 -1.11 6.08
CA CYS A 115 -6.14 -2.13 5.07
C CYS A 115 -5.10 -3.25 5.01
N TYR A 116 -3.87 -3.00 5.46
CA TYR A 116 -2.77 -3.95 5.45
C TYR A 116 -2.44 -4.41 6.86
N ASN A 117 -1.97 -5.65 6.99
CA ASN A 117 -1.29 -6.08 8.21
C ASN A 117 0.20 -5.79 8.05
N ILE A 118 0.61 -4.54 8.32
CA ILE A 118 1.99 -4.09 8.13
C ILE A 118 2.80 -4.36 9.41
N PRO A 119 3.74 -5.32 9.42
CA PRO A 119 4.55 -5.61 10.60
C PRO A 119 5.73 -4.63 10.75
N ASP A 120 6.16 -3.98 9.65
CA ASP A 120 7.37 -3.15 9.65
C ASP A 120 7.08 -1.72 10.12
N ALA A 121 7.74 -1.33 11.21
CA ALA A 121 7.65 0.00 11.80
C ALA A 121 8.08 1.12 10.85
N ASN A 122 8.88 0.82 9.82
CA ASN A 122 9.33 1.80 8.83
C ASN A 122 8.15 2.37 8.02
N TRP A 123 7.11 1.59 7.76
CA TRP A 123 5.91 2.08 7.07
C TRP A 123 5.04 2.98 7.94
N LYS A 124 5.16 2.87 9.28
CA LYS A 124 4.49 3.76 10.23
C LYS A 124 5.12 5.15 10.27
N GLN A 125 6.23 5.37 9.57
CA GLN A 125 6.87 6.67 9.43
C GLN A 125 6.34 7.40 8.18
N ASP A 126 5.56 8.45 8.40
CA ASP A 126 5.28 9.51 7.42
C ASP A 126 6.63 10.14 7.01
N PRO A 127 7.01 10.29 5.71
CA PRO A 127 6.15 10.31 4.52
C PRO A 127 6.27 9.14 3.54
N TYR A 128 6.98 8.07 3.89
CA TYR A 128 7.29 7.01 2.92
C TYR A 128 6.05 6.26 2.43
N PHE A 129 5.11 5.93 3.32
CA PHE A 129 3.89 5.23 2.95
C PHE A 129 3.02 6.07 2.01
N LEU A 130 2.85 7.36 2.29
CA LEU A 130 2.05 8.24 1.45
C LEU A 130 2.69 8.42 0.06
N GLN A 131 4.02 8.58 -0.02
CA GLN A 131 4.73 8.64 -1.30
C GLN A 131 4.49 7.38 -2.13
N LEU A 132 4.56 6.20 -1.51
CA LEU A 132 4.28 4.94 -2.17
C LEU A 132 2.84 4.89 -2.69
N MET A 133 1.86 5.23 -1.86
CA MET A 133 0.44 5.23 -2.26
C MET A 133 0.17 6.19 -3.42
N LEU A 134 0.80 7.37 -3.45
CA LEU A 134 0.65 8.32 -4.55
C LEU A 134 1.25 7.78 -5.85
N LEU A 135 2.47 7.26 -5.82
CA LEU A 135 3.14 6.70 -7.00
C LEU A 135 2.35 5.51 -7.57
N ASP A 136 2.01 4.56 -6.70
CA ASP A 136 1.33 3.32 -7.07
C ASP A 136 -0.11 3.57 -7.52
N GLY A 137 -0.84 4.42 -6.79
CA GLY A 137 -2.22 4.77 -7.11
C GLY A 137 -2.34 5.53 -8.44
N CYS A 138 -1.48 6.52 -8.68
CA CYS A 138 -1.45 7.23 -9.96
C CYS A 138 -1.06 6.30 -11.11
N PHE A 139 -0.04 5.46 -10.93
CA PHE A 139 0.35 4.49 -11.95
C PHE A 139 -0.80 3.53 -12.29
N MET A 140 -1.45 2.95 -11.27
CA MET A 140 -2.59 2.05 -11.46
C MET A 140 -3.74 2.73 -12.22
N LEU A 141 -4.08 3.97 -11.86
CA LEU A 141 -5.14 4.74 -12.57
C LEU A 141 -4.79 4.97 -14.03
N GLU A 142 -3.55 5.33 -14.35
CA GLU A 142 -3.09 5.52 -15.73
C GLU A 142 -3.17 4.21 -16.54
N ILE A 143 -2.81 3.07 -15.95
CA ILE A 143 -2.95 1.75 -16.57
C ILE A 143 -4.43 1.42 -16.85
N LEU A 144 -5.31 1.63 -15.87
CA LEU A 144 -6.75 1.39 -16.01
C LEU A 144 -7.37 2.26 -17.12
N ARG A 145 -6.91 3.51 -17.26
CA ARG A 145 -7.38 4.44 -18.31
C ARG A 145 -6.82 4.07 -19.68
N ALA A 146 -5.55 3.71 -19.77
CA ALA A 146 -4.91 3.25 -21.01
C ALA A 146 -5.60 1.98 -21.56
N ASN A 147 -6.10 1.11 -20.68
CA ASN A 147 -6.83 -0.10 -21.08
C ASN A 147 -8.16 0.21 -21.80
N LYS A 148 -8.86 1.29 -21.44
CA LYS A 148 -10.09 1.70 -22.15
C LYS A 148 -9.81 2.11 -23.61
N ALA A 149 -8.58 2.47 -23.94
CA ALA A 149 -8.16 2.87 -25.28
C ALA A 149 -7.77 1.69 -26.21
N ILE A 150 -7.83 0.44 -25.74
CA ILE A 150 -7.37 -0.74 -26.50
C ILE A 150 -8.22 -1.02 -27.74
N ASN A 151 -9.49 -0.64 -27.73
CA ASN A 151 -10.36 -0.75 -28.90
C ASN A 151 -10.01 0.27 -30.00
N LYS A 152 -8.96 1.09 -29.81
CA LYS A 152 -8.46 2.08 -30.77
C LYS A 152 -6.97 1.82 -31.05
N PRO A 153 -6.62 0.86 -31.92
CA PRO A 153 -5.24 0.65 -32.31
C PRO A 153 -4.68 1.96 -32.89
N ARG A 154 -3.49 2.37 -32.43
CA ARG A 154 -2.74 3.58 -32.82
C ARG A 154 -3.15 4.92 -32.20
N VAL A 155 -4.07 4.95 -31.24
CA VAL A 155 -4.26 6.17 -30.42
C VAL A 155 -3.36 6.10 -29.20
N ALA A 156 -2.36 6.98 -29.16
CA ALA A 156 -1.56 7.23 -27.97
C ALA A 156 -2.49 7.59 -26.80
N TYR A 157 -2.27 6.97 -25.64
CA TYR A 157 -3.02 7.33 -24.45
C TYR A 157 -2.34 8.55 -23.82
N GLY A 158 -3.08 9.64 -23.57
CA GLY A 158 -2.51 10.85 -22.98
C GLY A 158 -1.47 11.52 -23.87
N ASP A 159 -0.44 12.09 -23.25
CA ASP A 159 0.71 12.72 -23.91
C ASP A 159 1.91 11.76 -24.07
N TYR A 160 1.74 10.47 -23.76
CA TYR A 160 2.78 9.47 -23.94
C TYR A 160 3.07 9.23 -25.43
N ASP A 161 4.33 8.94 -25.74
CA ASP A 161 4.73 8.59 -27.09
C ASP A 161 4.06 7.27 -27.53
N GLY A 162 3.23 7.34 -28.57
CA GLY A 162 2.44 6.21 -29.05
C GLY A 162 3.26 5.04 -29.58
N ASP A 163 4.51 5.29 -29.98
CA ASP A 163 5.40 4.33 -30.63
C ASP A 163 6.63 3.98 -29.79
N ALA A 164 7.22 4.96 -29.10
CA ALA A 164 8.46 4.79 -28.34
C ALA A 164 8.25 4.50 -26.85
N ASP A 165 7.05 4.76 -26.29
CA ASP A 165 6.84 4.58 -24.85
C ASP A 165 6.88 3.10 -24.45
N PRO A 166 7.69 2.68 -23.46
CA PRO A 166 7.83 1.26 -23.13
C PRO A 166 6.57 0.64 -22.50
N ILE A 167 5.64 1.45 -21.98
CA ILE A 167 4.47 1.00 -21.23
C ILE A 167 3.18 1.35 -21.99
N PHE A 168 3.00 2.62 -22.35
CA PHE A 168 1.75 3.17 -22.88
C PHE A 168 1.66 3.19 -24.41
N SER A 169 2.74 2.84 -25.12
CA SER A 169 2.73 2.67 -26.59
C SER A 169 1.90 1.45 -27.02
N TYR A 170 1.69 1.30 -28.33
CA TYR A 170 1.12 0.07 -28.86
C TYR A 170 1.94 -1.17 -28.47
N HIS A 171 3.27 -1.10 -28.55
CA HIS A 171 4.14 -2.20 -28.16
C HIS A 171 4.01 -2.55 -26.67
N GLY A 172 4.04 -1.54 -25.80
CA GLY A 172 3.84 -1.72 -24.35
C GLY A 172 2.47 -2.32 -24.03
N LYS A 173 1.41 -1.91 -24.72
CA LYS A 173 0.06 -2.48 -24.59
C LYS A 173 -0.01 -3.96 -24.96
N VAL A 174 0.75 -4.41 -25.96
CA VAL A 174 0.73 -5.81 -26.40
C VAL A 174 1.62 -6.68 -25.52
N TYR A 175 2.84 -6.22 -25.19
CA TYR A 175 3.86 -7.07 -24.59
C TYR A 175 4.10 -6.83 -23.09
N VAL A 176 3.82 -5.65 -22.57
CA VAL A 176 4.10 -5.31 -21.15
C VAL A 176 2.83 -5.33 -20.31
N MET A 177 1.72 -4.77 -20.82
CA MET A 177 0.47 -4.68 -20.08
C MET A 177 -0.10 -6.00 -19.57
N PRO A 178 -0.03 -7.13 -20.29
CA PRO A 178 -0.54 -8.40 -19.75
C PRO A 178 0.10 -8.79 -18.42
N TYR A 179 1.41 -8.54 -18.27
CA TYR A 179 2.15 -8.84 -17.04
C TYR A 179 1.78 -7.87 -15.91
N ILE A 180 1.70 -6.57 -16.21
CA ILE A 180 1.23 -5.57 -15.23
C ILE A 180 -0.16 -5.92 -14.72
N ARG A 181 -1.10 -6.27 -15.60
CA ARG A 181 -2.46 -6.64 -15.20
C ARG A 181 -2.53 -7.89 -14.36
N ARG A 182 -1.74 -8.91 -14.71
CA ARG A 182 -1.65 -10.12 -13.90
C ARG A 182 -1.19 -9.77 -12.49
N ASP A 183 -0.17 -8.94 -12.37
CA ASP A 183 0.36 -8.51 -11.08
C ASP A 183 -0.65 -7.64 -10.31
N MET A 184 -1.45 -6.80 -10.98
CA MET A 184 -2.57 -6.05 -10.37
C MET A 184 -3.67 -6.94 -9.80
N LEU A 185 -3.72 -8.23 -10.15
CA LEU A 185 -4.72 -9.19 -9.64
C LEU A 185 -4.16 -10.09 -8.52
N MET A 186 -2.86 -9.98 -8.19
CA MET A 186 -2.25 -10.80 -7.15
C MET A 186 -2.62 -10.31 -5.75
N LEU A 187 -2.94 -11.23 -4.85
CA LEU A 187 -3.43 -10.94 -3.50
C LEU A 187 -2.48 -10.05 -2.68
N GLU A 188 -1.17 -10.30 -2.77
CA GLU A 188 -0.16 -9.53 -2.03
C GLU A 188 0.24 -8.22 -2.72
N ASN A 189 -0.39 -7.90 -3.86
CA ASN A 189 0.00 -6.79 -4.73
C ASN A 189 -1.18 -5.85 -5.03
N GLN A 190 -2.05 -5.66 -4.03
CA GLN A 190 -3.25 -4.83 -4.13
C GLN A 190 -3.04 -3.43 -3.53
N LEU A 191 -3.89 -2.50 -3.93
CA LEU A 191 -4.03 -1.18 -3.31
C LEU A 191 -5.44 -1.04 -2.72
N PRO A 192 -5.64 -0.27 -1.63
CA PRO A 192 -6.98 -0.04 -1.10
C PRO A 192 -7.83 0.72 -2.12
N MET A 193 -9.08 0.31 -2.33
CA MET A 193 -9.98 1.01 -3.27
C MET A 193 -10.17 2.48 -2.90
N GLN A 194 -10.25 2.78 -1.60
CA GLN A 194 -10.34 4.14 -1.05
C GLN A 194 -9.20 5.06 -1.55
N LEU A 195 -8.00 4.55 -1.80
CA LEU A 195 -6.89 5.32 -2.38
C LEU A 195 -7.27 5.83 -3.77
N LEU A 196 -7.74 4.93 -4.64
CA LEU A 196 -8.06 5.24 -6.03
C LEU A 196 -9.25 6.20 -6.11
N GLU A 197 -10.27 5.99 -5.28
CA GLU A 197 -11.43 6.86 -5.17
C GLU A 197 -11.02 8.28 -4.75
N LYS A 198 -10.24 8.39 -3.68
CA LYS A 198 -9.78 9.69 -3.17
C LYS A 198 -8.95 10.44 -4.21
N LEU A 199 -8.03 9.77 -4.91
CA LEU A 199 -7.24 10.36 -5.99
C LEU A 199 -8.12 10.93 -7.12
N VAL A 200 -9.10 10.14 -7.58
CA VAL A 200 -10.04 10.57 -8.63
C VAL A 200 -10.94 11.71 -8.16
N THR A 201 -11.41 11.66 -6.91
CA THR A 201 -12.17 12.77 -6.32
C THR A 201 -11.36 14.05 -6.30
N ILE A 202 -10.11 14.00 -5.82
CA ILE A 202 -9.23 15.17 -5.80
C ILE A 202 -8.99 15.68 -7.22
N GLU A 203 -8.75 14.80 -8.20
CA GLU A 203 -8.56 15.17 -9.61
C GLU A 203 -9.80 15.90 -10.18
N ALA A 204 -11.02 15.46 -9.82
CA ALA A 204 -12.28 16.03 -10.32
C ALA A 204 -12.69 17.37 -9.70
N ILE A 205 -12.23 17.71 -8.49
CA ILE A 205 -12.60 18.97 -7.81
C ILE A 205 -12.11 20.19 -8.60
N ILE A 206 -13.00 20.93 -9.25
CA ILE A 206 -12.64 22.15 -9.98
C ILE A 206 -12.21 23.22 -8.97
N GLN A 207 -11.01 23.80 -9.12
CA GLN A 207 -10.70 25.05 -8.42
C GLN A 207 -11.58 26.15 -9.04
N VAL A 208 -12.64 26.54 -8.35
CA VAL A 208 -13.33 27.80 -8.61
C VAL A 208 -12.32 28.90 -8.27
N ARG A 209 -11.71 29.51 -9.29
CA ARG A 209 -10.89 30.70 -9.10
C ARG A 209 -11.79 31.79 -8.53
N ARG A 210 -11.45 32.30 -7.34
CA ARG A 210 -11.87 33.63 -6.91
C ARG A 210 -11.07 34.68 -7.68
#